data_AF-A0A679FXR3-F1
#
_entry.id   AF-A0A679FXR3-F1
#
_cell.length_a   1.000
_cell.length_b   1.000
_cell.length_c   1.000
_cell.angle_alpha   90.00
_cell.angle_beta   90.00
_cell.angle_gamma   90.00
#
_symmetry.space_group_name_H-M   'P 1'
#
loop_
_entity.id
_entity.type
_entity.pdbx_description
1 polymer ?
#
loop_
_entity_poly.entity_id
_entity_poly.type
_entity_poly.pdbx_seq_one_letter_code
_entity_poly.pdbx_strand_id
1 'polypeptide(L)'
;MKSYIVPPDMREREKVIGGVLDLYQFFWILGGLGLGAMVFALLFHIIGGTPALIIGFVFCFTGVPFAFYRKHDLTLFEYLKYKRQFKKKVKKLPNQQKGVVF
;
A
#
# COMPACT_ATOMS: atom_id res chain seq x y z
N MET A 1 42.16 9.75 -8.49
CA MET A 1 40.70 9.87 -8.20
C MET A 1 40.47 9.35 -6.79
N LYS A 2 39.90 10.17 -5.88
CA LYS A 2 39.48 9.68 -4.56
C LYS A 2 38.17 8.90 -4.74
N SER A 3 38.22 7.59 -4.53
CA SER A 3 37.03 6.75 -4.42
C SER A 3 36.42 7.01 -3.03
N TYR A 4 35.24 7.64 -2.99
CA TYR A 4 34.46 7.68 -1.77
C TYR A 4 33.59 6.42 -1.74
N ILE A 5 33.65 5.69 -0.63
CA ILE A 5 32.75 4.56 -0.36
C ILE A 5 31.40 5.18 -0.04
N VAL A 6 30.50 5.20 -1.02
CA VAL A 6 29.11 5.58 -0.80
C VAL A 6 28.47 4.43 -0.02
N PRO A 7 27.84 4.68 1.14
CA PRO A 7 27.15 3.63 1.86
C PRO A 7 26.03 3.05 0.96
N PRO A 8 25.80 1.73 1.00
CA PRO A 8 24.74 1.11 0.21
C PRO A 8 23.40 1.74 0.58
N ASP A 9 22.61 2.10 -0.43
CA ASP A 9 21.31 2.74 -0.24
C ASP A 9 20.34 1.74 0.39
N MET A 10 20.12 1.85 1.70
CA MET A 10 19.23 0.97 2.46
C MET A 10 17.74 1.33 2.29
N ARG A 11 17.41 2.30 1.42
CA ARG A 11 16.02 2.73 1.20
C ARG A 11 15.23 1.74 0.34
N GLU A 12 15.90 0.97 -0.51
CA GLU A 12 15.24 -0.06 -1.30
C GLU A 12 14.91 -1.27 -0.41
N ARG A 13 13.61 -1.56 -0.30
CA ARG A 13 13.13 -2.76 0.38
C ARG A 13 13.53 -3.98 -0.42
N GLU A 14 14.04 -5.00 0.28
CA GLU A 14 14.48 -6.25 -0.32
C GLU A 14 13.30 -6.95 -1.02
N LYS A 15 13.49 -7.27 -2.31
CA LYS A 15 12.49 -7.98 -3.11
C LYS A 15 12.68 -9.47 -2.91
N VAL A 16 11.96 -10.02 -1.93
CA VAL A 16 12.09 -11.42 -1.51
C VAL A 16 11.36 -12.38 -2.47
N ILE A 17 10.27 -11.94 -3.11
CA ILE A 17 9.40 -12.83 -3.90
C ILE A 17 9.61 -12.58 -5.39
N GLY A 18 10.22 -13.57 -6.05
CA GLY A 18 10.51 -13.56 -7.49
C GLY A 18 11.42 -12.43 -7.94
N GLY A 19 12.13 -11.75 -7.02
CA GLY A 19 12.95 -10.57 -7.32
C GLY A 19 12.16 -9.31 -7.72
N VAL A 20 10.82 -9.36 -7.66
CA VAL A 20 9.93 -8.27 -8.07
C VAL A 20 9.18 -7.66 -6.89
N LEU A 21 8.72 -8.51 -5.96
CA LEU A 21 7.86 -8.11 -4.86
C LEU A 21 8.59 -8.14 -3.51
N ASP A 22 8.35 -7.11 -2.71
CA ASP A 22 8.69 -7.07 -1.29
C ASP A 22 7.64 -7.84 -0.46
N LEU A 23 8.03 -8.34 0.72
CA LEU A 23 7.15 -9.02 1.67
C LEU A 23 5.89 -8.23 1.99
N TYR A 24 6.01 -6.91 2.17
CA TYR A 24 4.85 -6.05 2.42
C TYR A 24 3.89 -6.00 1.23
N GLN A 25 4.41 -5.92 0.00
CA GLN A 25 3.59 -5.93 -1.22
C GLN A 25 2.89 -7.28 -1.38
N PHE A 26 3.57 -8.37 -1.02
CA PHE A 26 2.97 -9.69 -0.99
C PHE A 26 1.82 -9.82 0.00
N PHE A 27 1.96 -9.27 1.23
CA PHE A 27 0.84 -9.24 2.18
C PHE A 27 -0.37 -8.46 1.68
N TRP A 28 -0.19 -7.42 0.86
CA TRP A 28 -1.30 -6.72 0.22
C TRP A 28 -2.02 -7.58 -0.82
N ILE A 29 -1.28 -8.34 -1.61
CA ILE A 29 -1.86 -9.30 -2.58
C ILE A 29 -2.59 -10.42 -1.84
N LEU A 30 -1.96 -10.98 -0.80
CA LEU A 30 -2.54 -12.03 0.02
C LEU A 30 -3.79 -11.54 0.77
N GLY A 31 -3.77 -10.30 1.25
CA GLY A 31 -4.93 -9.63 1.84
C GLY A 31 -6.07 -9.43 0.85
N GLY A 32 -5.77 -9.05 -0.40
CA GLY A 32 -6.76 -8.97 -1.48
C GLY A 32 -7.43 -10.32 -1.77
N LEU A 33 -6.63 -11.39 -1.90
CA LEU A 33 -7.12 -12.76 -2.07
C LEU A 33 -7.98 -13.21 -0.88
N GLY A 34 -7.52 -12.95 0.35
CA GLY A 34 -8.28 -13.26 1.57
C GLY A 34 -9.60 -12.51 1.63
N LEU A 35 -9.61 -11.24 1.23
CA LEU A 35 -10.83 -10.43 1.17
C LEU A 35 -11.81 -10.99 0.11
N GLY A 36 -11.33 -11.35 -1.08
CA GLY A 36 -12.16 -11.97 -2.12
C GLY A 36 -12.75 -13.31 -1.68
N ALA A 37 -11.97 -14.16 -1.01
CA ALA A 37 -12.44 -15.42 -0.44
C ALA A 37 -13.50 -15.21 0.66
N MET A 38 -13.30 -14.21 1.52
CA MET A 38 -14.26 -13.86 2.58
C MET A 38 -15.58 -13.36 1.98
N VAL A 39 -15.52 -12.48 0.97
CA VAL A 39 -16.69 -11.98 0.23
C VAL A 39 -17.41 -13.14 -0.45
N PHE A 40 -16.69 -14.04 -1.11
CA PHE A 40 -17.27 -15.24 -1.72
C PHE A 40 -18.03 -16.10 -0.70
N ALA A 41 -17.40 -16.43 0.44
CA ALA A 41 -18.02 -17.28 1.47
C ALA A 41 -19.33 -16.67 2.02
N LEU A 42 -19.35 -15.34 2.20
CA LEU A 42 -20.54 -14.60 2.66
C LEU A 42 -21.66 -14.61 1.61
N LEU A 43 -21.32 -14.32 0.35
CA LEU A 43 -22.31 -14.21 -0.72
C LEU A 43 -22.79 -15.57 -1.26
N PHE A 44 -22.02 -16.63 -1.10
CA PHE A 44 -22.36 -17.98 -1.57
C PHE A 44 -23.74 -18.44 -1.08
N HIS A 45 -24.05 -18.14 0.18
CA HIS A 45 -25.32 -18.53 0.81
C HIS A 45 -26.50 -17.63 0.43
N ILE A 46 -26.26 -16.44 -0.13
CA ILE A 46 -27.30 -15.44 -0.42
C ILE A 46 -27.73 -15.49 -1.88
N ILE A 47 -26.76 -15.48 -2.79
CA ILE A 47 -27.00 -15.31 -4.23
C ILE A 47 -26.61 -16.55 -5.06
N GLY A 48 -26.07 -17.58 -4.42
CA GLY A 48 -25.58 -18.79 -5.06
C GLY A 48 -24.13 -18.70 -5.56
N GLY A 49 -23.58 -19.85 -5.97
CA GLY A 49 -22.15 -19.99 -6.22
C GLY A 49 -21.59 -19.16 -7.38
N THR A 50 -22.24 -19.18 -8.54
CA THR A 50 -21.75 -18.50 -9.74
C THR A 50 -21.65 -16.97 -9.59
N PRO A 51 -22.69 -16.25 -9.13
CA PRO A 51 -22.60 -14.80 -8.97
C PRO A 51 -21.73 -14.40 -7.77
N ALA A 52 -21.69 -15.19 -6.69
CA ALA A 52 -20.77 -14.96 -5.59
C ALA A 52 -19.30 -15.06 -6.03
N LEU A 53 -18.98 -16.00 -6.93
CA LEU A 53 -17.63 -16.18 -7.47
C LEU A 53 -17.18 -14.97 -8.29
N ILE A 54 -18.05 -14.45 -9.17
CA ILE A 54 -17.76 -13.24 -9.97
C ILE A 54 -17.45 -12.06 -9.05
N ILE A 55 -18.30 -11.84 -8.03
CA ILE A 55 -18.12 -10.73 -7.08
C ILE A 55 -16.84 -10.93 -6.27
N GLY A 56 -16.63 -12.11 -5.69
CA GLY A 56 -15.42 -12.43 -4.92
C GLY A 56 -14.14 -12.24 -5.73
N PHE A 57 -14.16 -12.64 -7.01
CA PHE A 57 -13.03 -12.47 -7.92
C PHE A 57 -12.68 -11.00 -8.17
N VAL A 58 -13.69 -10.14 -8.35
CA VAL A 58 -13.46 -8.68 -8.46
C VAL A 58 -12.81 -8.14 -7.19
N PHE A 59 -13.24 -8.61 -6.02
CA PHE A 59 -12.67 -8.19 -4.75
C PHE A 59 -11.21 -8.63 -4.53
N CYS A 60 -10.75 -9.70 -5.17
CA CYS A 60 -9.34 -10.10 -5.14
C CYS A 60 -8.40 -8.99 -5.68
N PHE A 61 -8.86 -8.20 -6.65
CA PHE A 61 -8.04 -7.14 -7.25
C PHE A 61 -7.83 -5.92 -6.36
N THR A 62 -8.56 -5.80 -5.24
CA THR A 62 -8.42 -4.66 -4.32
C THR A 62 -7.02 -4.53 -3.72
N GLY A 63 -6.26 -5.62 -3.61
CA GLY A 63 -4.88 -5.63 -3.11
C GLY A 63 -3.84 -5.15 -4.13
N VAL A 64 -4.13 -5.26 -5.43
CA VAL A 64 -3.22 -4.91 -6.54
C VAL A 64 -2.74 -3.45 -6.50
N PRO A 65 -3.61 -2.42 -6.36
CA PRO A 65 -3.15 -1.04 -6.31
C PRO A 65 -2.24 -0.78 -5.11
N PHE A 66 -2.41 -1.48 -3.98
CA PHE A 66 -1.55 -1.31 -2.81
C PHE A 66 -0.17 -1.94 -2.98
N ALA A 67 -0.06 -3.00 -3.79
CA ALA A 67 1.19 -3.68 -4.07
C ALA A 67 2.03 -2.97 -5.16
N PHE A 68 1.40 -2.49 -6.24
CA PHE A 68 2.13 -2.01 -7.42
C PHE A 68 2.17 -0.49 -7.56
N TYR A 69 1.21 0.25 -7.00
CA TYR A 69 1.21 1.71 -7.15
C TYR A 69 2.27 2.34 -6.23
N ARG A 70 3.25 3.01 -6.84
CA ARG A 70 4.28 3.77 -6.13
C ARG A 70 4.05 5.26 -6.30
N LYS A 71 4.14 6.00 -5.19
CA LYS A 71 4.05 7.46 -5.17
C LYS A 71 5.22 8.03 -4.39
N HIS A 72 6.08 8.80 -5.05
CA HIS A 72 7.34 9.32 -4.47
C HIS A 72 8.20 8.18 -3.90
N ASP A 73 8.39 7.10 -4.66
CA ASP A 73 9.13 5.89 -4.28
C ASP A 73 8.59 5.11 -3.07
N LEU A 74 7.46 5.55 -2.50
CA LEU A 74 6.75 4.87 -1.43
C LEU A 74 5.62 4.00 -2.00
N THR A 75 5.36 2.86 -1.37
CA THR A 75 4.13 2.10 -1.64
C THR A 75 2.91 2.95 -1.28
N LEU A 76 1.77 2.73 -1.95
CA LEU A 76 0.53 3.49 -1.71
C LEU A 76 0.15 3.46 -0.21
N PHE A 77 0.30 2.32 0.45
CA PHE A 77 0.08 2.18 1.88
C PHE A 77 1.01 3.06 2.73
N GLU A 78 2.32 3.06 2.45
CA GLU A 78 3.29 3.90 3.16
C GLU A 78 3.00 5.37 2.96
N TYR A 79 2.70 5.78 1.72
CA TYR A 79 2.31 7.14 1.41
C TYR A 79 1.10 7.57 2.23
N LEU A 80 0.04 6.76 2.28
CA LEU A 80 -1.16 7.06 3.08
C LEU A 80 -0.87 7.10 4.58
N LYS A 81 -0.05 6.17 5.09
CA LYS A 81 0.36 6.12 6.50
C LYS A 81 1.13 7.38 6.89
N TYR A 82 2.15 7.77 6.12
CA TYR A 82 2.93 8.98 6.37
C TYR A 82 2.10 10.25 6.21
N LYS A 83 1.26 10.33 5.19
CA LYS A 83 0.33 11.46 5.01
C LYS A 83 -0.58 11.62 6.23
N ARG A 84 -1.11 10.52 6.77
CA ARG A 84 -1.96 10.55 7.98
C ARG A 84 -1.18 10.95 9.23
N GLN A 85 0.03 10.43 9.40
CA GLN A 85 0.91 10.81 10.52
C GLN A 85 1.30 12.29 10.45
N PHE A 86 1.69 12.77 9.27
CA PHE A 86 2.01 14.17 9.03
C PHE A 86 0.82 15.07 9.36
N LYS A 87 -0.38 14.75 8.86
CA LYS A 87 -1.61 15.51 9.19
C LYS A 87 -1.89 15.54 10.69
N LYS A 88 -1.65 14.44 11.41
CA LYS A 88 -1.79 14.39 12.89
C LYS A 88 -0.75 15.25 13.61
N LYS A 89 0.51 15.25 13.15
CA LYS A 89 1.59 16.06 13.74
C LYS A 89 1.39 17.56 13.47
N VAL A 90 1.07 17.94 12.23
CA VAL A 90 0.78 19.34 11.85
C VAL A 90 -0.42 19.90 12.60
N LYS A 91 -1.47 19.11 12.87
CA LYS A 91 -2.62 19.56 13.68
C LYS A 91 -2.22 19.99 15.11
N LYS A 92 -1.11 19.48 15.65
CA LYS A 92 -0.61 19.81 16.99
C LYS A 92 0.44 20.93 16.99
N LEU A 93 0.89 21.37 15.83
CA LEU A 93 1.83 22.48 15.70
C LEU A 93 1.02 23.77 15.49
N PRO A 94 1.35 24.88 16.18
CA PRO A 94 0.76 26.17 15.83
C PRO A 94 1.03 26.42 14.34
N ASN A 95 -0.01 26.78 13.62
CA ASN A 95 0.04 27.03 12.19
C ASN A 95 1.04 28.17 11.93
N GLN A 96 2.29 27.83 11.63
CA GLN A 96 3.27 28.78 11.13
C GLN A 96 2.91 29.03 9.67
N GLN A 97 1.78 29.72 9.45
CA GLN A 97 1.59 30.46 8.22
C GLN A 97 2.73 31.46 8.20
N LYS A 98 3.72 31.21 7.34
CA LYS A 98 4.66 32.26 6.93
C LYS A 98 3.79 33.44 6.55
N GLY A 99 3.82 34.49 7.35
CA GLY A 99 3.15 35.73 7.05
C GLY A 99 3.61 36.15 5.67
N VAL A 100 2.69 36.14 4.72
CA VAL A 100 2.89 36.82 3.45
C VAL A 100 2.82 38.30 3.83
N VAL A 101 3.97 38.88 4.13
CA VAL A 101 4.12 40.32 4.23
C VAL A 101 4.07 40.81 2.79
N PHE A 102 2.92 41.40 2.42
CA PHE A 102 2.77 42.19 1.20
C PHE A 102 3.42 43.56 1.41
#